data_AF-A0A351MPH7-F1
#
_entry.id   AF-A0A351MPH7-F1
#
_cell.length_a   1.000
_cell.length_b   1.000
_cell.length_c   1.000
_cell.angle_alpha   90.00
_cell.angle_beta   90.00
_cell.angle_gamma   90.00
#
_symmetry.space_group_name_H-M   'P 1'
#
loop_
_entity.id
_entity.type
_entity.pdbx_description
1 polymer ?
#
loop_
_entity_poly.entity_id
_entity_poly.type
_entity_poly.pdbx_seq_one_letter_code
_entity_poly.pdbx_strand_id
1 'polypeptide(L)'
;MALARRFGFSEAALGRIGAAVSNDDLPPGGPGLQRWMGALPEAAGDRYAVEAAEFFGVAEAIPVSSGTAALHAALVAVGVGPGDEVIV
;
A
#
# COMPACT_ATOMS: atom_id res chain seq x y z
N MET A 1 3.08 -13.65 -12.61
CA MET A 1 1.81 -14.16 -13.19
C MET A 1 0.97 -15.05 -12.27
N ALA A 2 1.53 -15.66 -11.21
CA ALA A 2 0.77 -16.57 -10.33
C ALA A 2 -0.46 -15.94 -9.65
N LEU A 3 -0.39 -14.66 -9.23
CA LEU A 3 -1.51 -13.94 -8.62
C LEU A 3 -2.71 -13.76 -9.57
N ALA A 4 -2.46 -13.29 -10.80
CA ALA A 4 -3.51 -13.09 -11.79
C ALA A 4 -4.20 -14.42 -12.16
N ARG A 5 -3.44 -15.53 -12.26
CA ARG A 5 -4.00 -16.88 -12.44
C ARG A 5 -4.85 -17.29 -11.24
N ARG A 6 -4.38 -17.07 -10.01
CA ARG A 6 -5.13 -17.37 -8.78
C ARG A 6 -6.46 -16.61 -8.71
N PHE A 7 -6.50 -15.38 -9.22
CA PHE A 7 -7.72 -14.58 -9.29
C PHE A 7 -8.62 -14.91 -10.50
N GLY A 8 -8.27 -15.91 -11.32
CA GLY A 8 -9.14 -16.42 -12.39
C GLY A 8 -9.19 -15.53 -13.64
N PHE A 9 -8.15 -14.75 -13.90
CA PHE A 9 -8.08 -13.92 -15.10
C PHE A 9 -8.04 -14.79 -16.37
N SER A 10 -8.69 -14.32 -17.46
CA SER A 10 -8.70 -15.05 -18.73
C SER A 10 -7.31 -15.10 -19.37
N GLU A 11 -7.04 -16.11 -20.20
CA GLU A 11 -5.74 -16.24 -20.90
C GLU A 11 -5.42 -15.01 -21.76
N ALA A 12 -6.44 -14.40 -22.39
CA ALA A 12 -6.25 -13.14 -23.11
C ALA A 12 -5.80 -11.99 -22.18
N ALA A 13 -6.35 -11.90 -20.96
CA ALA A 13 -5.92 -10.91 -19.97
C ALA A 13 -4.52 -11.21 -19.44
N LEU A 14 -4.19 -12.48 -19.19
CA LEU A 14 -2.84 -12.90 -18.80
C LEU A 14 -1.81 -12.54 -19.89
N GLY A 15 -2.16 -12.72 -21.16
CA GLY A 15 -1.33 -12.33 -22.30
C GLY A 15 -1.06 -10.82 -22.31
N ARG A 16 -2.10 -9.98 -22.11
CA ARG A 16 -1.93 -8.52 -22.01
C ARG A 16 -1.06 -8.12 -20.82
N ILE A 17 -1.28 -8.71 -19.65
CA ILE A 17 -0.49 -8.42 -18.44
C ILE A 17 0.98 -8.80 -18.65
N GLY A 18 1.25 -9.99 -19.20
CA GLY A 18 2.61 -10.45 -19.48
C GLY A 18 3.34 -9.62 -20.53
N ALA A 19 2.62 -9.05 -21.49
CA ALA A 19 3.20 -8.14 -22.48
C ALA A 19 3.47 -6.73 -21.93
N ALA A 20 2.83 -6.35 -20.83
CA ALA A 20 2.91 -5.01 -20.26
C ALA A 20 3.96 -4.86 -19.14
N VAL A 21 4.50 -5.95 -18.60
CA VAL A 21 5.38 -5.93 -17.43
C VAL A 21 6.57 -6.87 -17.64
N SER A 22 7.79 -6.33 -17.63
CA SER A 22 9.04 -7.12 -17.61
C SER A 22 9.70 -7.10 -16.23
N ASN A 23 10.48 -8.15 -15.93
CA ASN A 23 11.38 -8.12 -14.78
C ASN A 23 12.56 -7.15 -15.00
N ASP A 24 12.87 -6.83 -16.26
CA ASP A 24 13.90 -5.85 -16.61
C ASP A 24 13.49 -4.42 -16.23
N ASP A 25 12.19 -4.18 -16.04
CA ASP A 25 11.64 -2.89 -15.60
C ASP A 25 11.73 -2.71 -14.07
N LEU A 26 12.19 -3.72 -13.33
CA LEU A 26 12.27 -3.66 -11.88
C LEU A 26 13.53 -2.92 -11.41
N PRO A 27 13.43 -2.11 -10.35
CA PRO A 27 14.62 -1.51 -9.75
C PRO A 27 15.55 -2.60 -9.21
N PRO A 28 16.87 -2.33 -9.12
CA PRO A 28 17.82 -3.24 -8.49
C PRO A 28 17.34 -3.69 -7.11
N GLY A 29 17.25 -5.00 -6.88
CA GLY A 29 16.69 -5.58 -5.65
C GLY A 29 15.18 -5.90 -5.68
N GLY A 30 14.49 -5.63 -6.79
CA GLY A 30 13.10 -6.02 -7.03
C GLY A 30 12.07 -5.11 -6.37
N PRO A 31 10.76 -5.38 -6.56
CA PRO A 31 9.68 -4.57 -6.02
C PRO A 31 9.49 -4.88 -4.54
N GLY A 32 10.30 -4.28 -3.68
CA GLY A 32 10.08 -4.33 -2.25
C GLY A 32 8.80 -3.58 -1.89
N LEU A 33 7.75 -4.31 -1.49
CA LEU A 33 6.55 -3.73 -0.86
C LEU A 33 6.78 -3.37 0.61
N GLN A 34 7.96 -3.71 1.13
CA GLN A 34 8.37 -3.48 2.50
C GLN A 34 8.75 -2.00 2.66
N ARG A 35 8.12 -1.28 3.58
CA ARG A 35 8.51 0.10 3.92
C ARG A 35 9.94 0.17 4.46
N TRP A 36 10.29 -0.72 5.38
CA TRP A 36 11.53 -0.65 6.17
C TRP A 36 12.67 -1.53 5.65
N MET A 37 12.37 -2.43 4.72
CA MET A 37 13.33 -3.38 4.14
C MET A 37 13.26 -3.39 2.60
N GLY A 38 12.72 -2.32 2.02
CA GLY A 38 12.63 -2.15 0.57
C GLY A 38 14.01 -1.89 -0.04
N ALA A 39 14.19 -2.28 -1.30
CA ALA A 39 15.43 -2.03 -2.05
C ALA A 39 15.56 -0.57 -2.56
N LEU A 40 14.54 0.26 -2.34
CA LEU A 40 14.50 1.64 -2.82
C LEU A 40 15.08 2.59 -1.77
N PRO A 41 15.92 3.57 -2.18
CA PRO A 41 16.44 4.60 -1.28
C PRO A 41 15.35 5.45 -0.63
N GLU A 42 14.23 5.64 -1.33
CA GLU A 42 13.04 6.36 -0.85
C GLU A 42 11.79 5.65 -1.39
N ALA A 43 10.89 5.24 -0.49
CA ALA A 43 9.63 4.62 -0.90
C ALA A 43 8.61 5.69 -1.29
N ALA A 44 7.78 5.40 -2.30
CA ALA A 44 6.71 6.31 -2.72
C ALA A 44 5.73 6.65 -1.55
N GLY A 45 5.58 5.74 -0.59
CA GLY A 45 4.82 6.01 0.63
C GLY A 45 5.42 7.11 1.50
N ASP A 46 6.75 7.20 1.62
CA ASP A 46 7.38 8.22 2.47
C ASP A 46 7.21 9.62 1.86
N ARG A 47 7.34 9.75 0.53
CA ARG A 47 7.01 11.00 -0.17
C ARG A 47 5.55 11.39 -0.01
N TYR A 48 4.64 10.44 -0.18
CA TYR A 48 3.22 10.69 0.00
C TYR A 48 2.88 11.14 1.43
N ALA A 49 3.59 10.60 2.44
CA ALA A 49 3.42 11.02 3.83
C ALA A 49 3.74 12.51 4.02
N VAL A 50 4.86 12.98 3.47
CA VAL A 50 5.26 14.40 3.53
C VAL A 50 4.22 15.28 2.84
N GLU A 51 3.86 14.94 1.60
CA GLU A 51 2.87 15.70 0.82
C GLU A 51 1.50 15.73 1.53
N ALA A 52 1.08 14.61 2.13
CA ALA A 52 -0.17 14.54 2.89
C ALA A 52 -0.12 15.38 4.17
N ALA A 53 0.98 15.34 4.92
CA ALA A 53 1.13 16.12 6.15
C ALA A 53 1.03 17.63 5.85
N GLU A 54 1.70 18.09 4.79
CA GLU A 54 1.63 19.47 4.30
C GLU A 54 0.21 19.82 3.84
N PHE A 55 -0.42 18.98 3.03
CA PHE A 55 -1.75 19.22 2.48
C PHE A 55 -2.83 19.33 3.56
N PHE A 56 -2.79 18.46 4.57
CA PHE A 56 -3.77 18.45 5.65
C PHE A 56 -3.41 19.40 6.81
N GLY A 57 -2.22 20.00 6.79
CA GLY A 57 -1.75 20.90 7.85
C GLY A 57 -1.53 20.19 9.19
N VAL A 58 -1.07 18.94 9.16
CA VAL A 58 -0.80 18.11 10.35
C VAL A 58 0.70 17.88 10.52
N ALA A 59 1.12 17.55 11.74
CA ALA A 59 2.54 17.30 12.03
C ALA A 59 3.07 16.02 11.36
N GLU A 60 2.24 14.98 11.26
CA GLU A 60 2.64 13.66 10.79
C GLU A 60 1.50 13.02 9.98
N ALA A 61 1.86 12.23 8.96
CA ALA A 61 0.93 11.41 8.20
C ALA A 61 1.52 10.01 7.95
N ILE A 62 0.67 8.99 7.97
CA ILE A 62 1.09 7.59 7.78
C ILE A 62 0.30 6.98 6.62
N PRO A 63 0.95 6.62 5.49
CA PRO A 63 0.30 5.94 4.39
C PRO A 63 -0.06 4.52 4.79
N VAL A 64 -1.26 4.09 4.40
CA VAL A 64 -1.75 2.72 4.60
C VAL A 64 -2.45 2.22 3.34
N SER A 65 -2.78 0.92 3.30
CA SER A 65 -3.26 0.25 2.10
C SER A 65 -4.67 0.66 1.64
N SER A 66 -5.50 1.25 2.51
CA SER A 66 -6.85 1.72 2.18
C SER A 66 -7.44 2.64 3.25
N GLY A 67 -8.57 3.28 2.96
CA GLY A 67 -9.33 4.05 3.95
C GLY A 67 -9.86 3.20 5.11
N THR A 68 -10.30 1.96 4.86
CA THR A 68 -10.70 1.03 5.92
C THR A 68 -9.52 0.68 6.83
N ALA A 69 -8.34 0.44 6.25
CA ALA A 69 -7.13 0.22 7.04
C ALA A 69 -6.75 1.45 7.87
N ALA A 70 -6.97 2.67 7.35
CA ALA A 70 -6.73 3.91 8.08
C ALA A 70 -7.64 4.04 9.31
N LEU A 71 -8.94 3.81 9.14
CA LEU A 71 -9.90 3.85 10.26
C LEU A 71 -9.58 2.76 11.30
N HIS A 72 -9.28 1.54 10.84
CA HIS A 72 -8.90 0.46 11.74
C HIS A 72 -7.63 0.80 12.55
N ALA A 73 -6.58 1.30 11.89
CA ALA A 73 -5.35 1.71 12.57
C ALA A 73 -5.59 2.85 13.55
N ALA A 74 -6.43 3.84 13.20
CA ALA A 74 -6.77 4.96 14.06
C ALA A 74 -7.50 4.49 15.33
N LEU A 75 -8.51 3.63 15.20
CA LEU A 75 -9.25 3.06 16.33
C LEU A 75 -8.33 2.29 17.28
N VAL A 76 -7.46 1.42 16.73
CA VAL A 76 -6.47 0.69 17.52
C VAL A 76 -5.50 1.64 18.23
N ALA A 77 -5.04 2.69 17.54
CA ALA A 77 -4.09 3.65 18.10
C ALA A 77 -4.68 4.46 19.27
N VAL A 78 -5.97 4.76 19.26
CA VAL A 78 -6.67 5.42 20.38
C VAL A 78 -7.16 4.44 21.45
N GLY A 79 -6.83 3.15 21.32
CA GLY A 79 -7.11 2.13 22.34
C GLY A 79 -8.48 1.47 22.26
N VAL A 80 -9.24 1.66 21.17
CA VAL A 80 -10.54 1.02 20.98
C VAL A 80 -10.38 -0.49 20.85
N GLY A 81 -11.19 -1.23 21.61
CA GLY A 81 -11.20 -2.68 21.64
C GLY A 81 -12.60 -3.29 21.76
N PRO A 82 -12.68 -4.62 21.91
CA PRO A 82 -13.96 -5.31 22.06
C PRO A 82 -14.74 -4.82 23.28
N GLY A 83 -15.98 -4.37 23.06
CA GLY A 83 -16.87 -3.86 24.12
C GLY A 83 -16.95 -2.34 24.19
N ASP A 84 -16.08 -1.61 23.48
CA ASP A 84 -16.16 -0.16 23.39
C ASP A 84 -17.26 0.28 22.41
N GLU A 85 -18.00 1.31 22.79
CA GLU A 85 -18.98 1.96 21.93
C GLU A 85 -18.32 3.09 21.13
N VAL A 86 -18.55 3.12 19.82
CA VAL A 86 -18.04 4.15 18.91
C VAL A 86 -19.21 4.82 18.21
N ILE A 87 -19.34 6.13 18.35
CA ILE A 87 -20.39 6.91 17.70
C ILE A 87 -20.04 7.08 16.21
N VAL A 88 -21.02 6.90 15.33
CA VAL A 88 -20.89 7.02 13.86
C VAL A 88 -21.95 7.92 13.25
#